data_AF-A0A1C5GLL6-F1
#
_entry.id   AF-A0A1C5GLL6-F1
#
_cell.length_a   1.000
_cell.length_b   1.000
_cell.length_c   1.000
_cell.angle_alpha   90.00
_cell.angle_beta   90.00
_cell.angle_gamma   90.00
#
_symmetry.space_group_name_H-M   'P 1'
#
loop_
_entity.id
_entity.type
_entity.pdbx_description
1 polymer ?
#
loop_
_entity_poly.entity_id
_entity_poly.type
_entity_poly.pdbx_seq_one_letter_code
_entity_poly.pdbx_strand_id
1 'polypeptide(L)'
;MPPPPPAVENRPSGPWPVVAAVLAGLWTVPVVVLPQVAGWLVEQIVANQGGGRPLWLWPVVALVTVLLVGLPALLLALLPRSVAVRATGRVWLGAVLTSGALAVWRLLPLVHHEAYLAALAGTAALGALVLTRLARRRTPGVAPAGGRRPGPVTLLAVAAGLALLLPWLGLGALGGLLETVLAGLAAAAVGALAAALLDAGFWAAFTVGEPPRPARLVLIGGLVAGVALLLVAAGTGQSGVQLPALLTVPPAGFLAAALHVASRRAGDRGGRAAVGWPVGLAVLGPLAFTDPEEISLPLLTGRDVPWWTAVATAAGLGAALLLAVGYGVLLARRRAGVPSRRVAATAALVLLAAAVLVDVVPGHPGLYGERLLVVLRAQADLSGVPAGAPGRAGRDARAAEVYRRLVETADRSQADLRRQLTRLHLNPTPYYLVNAIEVDGGPGVRAWLSSRPEVSRVLVSQRLRPLPAPAPPARGDRPAPPARSGTSG
;
A
#
# COMPACT_ATOMS: atom_id res chain seq x y z
N MET A 1 -63.55 -6.07 9.32
CA MET A 1 -62.11 -5.91 9.62
C MET A 1 -61.41 -7.22 9.29
N PRO A 2 -60.37 -7.22 8.43
CA PRO A 2 -59.51 -8.40 8.29
C PRO A 2 -58.74 -8.63 9.61
N PRO A 3 -58.46 -9.88 10.00
CA PRO A 3 -57.69 -10.17 11.20
C PRO A 3 -56.28 -9.55 11.09
N PRO A 4 -55.72 -9.04 12.19
CA PRO A 4 -54.34 -8.57 12.20
C PRO A 4 -53.41 -9.71 11.76
N PRO A 5 -52.37 -9.43 10.95
CA PRO A 5 -51.40 -10.45 10.58
C PRO A 5 -50.77 -11.04 11.85
N PRO A 6 -50.50 -12.36 11.88
CA PRO A 6 -49.91 -13.01 13.05
C PRO A 6 -48.59 -12.31 13.40
N ALA A 7 -48.48 -11.87 14.64
CA ALA A 7 -47.23 -11.33 15.17
C ALA A 7 -46.15 -12.38 14.98
N VAL A 8 -45.12 -12.08 14.19
CA VAL A 8 -43.95 -12.93 14.07
C VAL A 8 -43.28 -12.96 15.43
N GLU A 9 -43.54 -14.01 16.19
CA GLU A 9 -42.86 -14.31 17.45
C GLU A 9 -41.36 -14.38 17.16
N ASN A 10 -40.63 -13.34 17.54
CA ASN A 10 -39.18 -13.35 17.57
C ASN A 10 -38.73 -14.30 18.69
N ARG A 11 -38.78 -15.61 18.44
CA ARG A 11 -38.14 -16.59 19.34
C ARG A 11 -36.68 -16.18 19.53
N PRO A 12 -36.18 -16.09 20.76
CA PRO A 12 -34.80 -15.74 21.01
C PRO A 12 -33.90 -16.77 20.32
N SER A 13 -33.15 -16.32 19.32
CA SER A 13 -32.10 -17.13 18.72
C SER A 13 -31.12 -17.49 19.84
N GLY A 14 -30.89 -18.79 20.07
CA GLY A 14 -29.91 -19.25 21.06
C GLY A 14 -28.53 -18.59 20.83
N PRO A 15 -27.64 -18.59 21.84
CA PRO A 15 -26.37 -17.85 21.79
C PRO A 15 -25.38 -18.40 20.75
N TRP A 16 -25.58 -19.63 20.29
CA TRP A 16 -24.67 -20.37 19.42
C TRP A 16 -24.22 -19.66 18.13
N PRO A 17 -25.08 -18.96 17.36
CA PRO A 17 -24.63 -18.25 16.16
C PRO A 17 -23.70 -17.07 16.49
N VAL A 18 -23.84 -16.46 17.67
CA VAL A 18 -22.92 -15.40 18.12
C VAL A 18 -21.57 -16.01 18.51
N VAL A 19 -21.59 -17.13 19.26
CA VAL A 19 -20.37 -17.87 19.60
C VAL A 19 -19.64 -18.31 18.33
N ALA A 20 -20.35 -18.86 17.35
CA ALA A 20 -19.79 -19.25 16.07
C ALA A 20 -19.17 -18.06 15.31
N ALA A 21 -19.82 -16.89 15.33
CA ALA A 21 -19.25 -15.67 14.73
C ALA A 21 -17.96 -15.21 15.43
N VAL A 22 -17.90 -15.31 16.76
CA VAL A 22 -16.69 -14.97 17.53
C VAL A 22 -15.56 -15.94 17.20
N LEU A 23 -15.83 -17.25 17.24
CA LEU A 23 -14.84 -18.28 16.91
C LEU A 23 -14.33 -18.15 15.46
N ALA A 24 -15.22 -17.88 14.51
CA ALA A 24 -14.84 -17.65 13.12
C ALA A 24 -13.98 -16.37 12.95
N GLY A 25 -14.28 -15.31 13.71
CA GLY A 25 -13.46 -14.10 13.73
C GLY A 25 -12.07 -14.37 14.30
N LEU A 26 -11.99 -15.06 15.44
CA LEU A 26 -10.73 -15.47 16.07
C LEU A 26 -9.92 -16.42 15.20
N TRP A 27 -10.57 -17.30 14.42
CA TRP A 27 -9.96 -18.17 13.43
C TRP A 27 -9.41 -17.40 12.23
N THR A 28 -10.15 -16.40 11.75
CA THR A 28 -9.77 -15.62 10.57
C THR A 28 -8.44 -14.90 10.75
N VAL A 29 -8.18 -14.33 11.94
CA VAL A 29 -6.95 -13.57 12.20
C VAL A 29 -5.67 -14.38 11.97
N PRO A 30 -5.41 -15.52 12.65
CA PRO A 30 -4.20 -16.29 12.44
C PRO A 30 -4.13 -16.92 11.03
N VAL A 31 -5.25 -17.36 10.46
CA VAL A 31 -5.30 -17.94 9.10
C VAL A 31 -4.94 -16.92 8.02
N VAL A 32 -5.14 -15.63 8.29
CA VAL A 32 -4.74 -14.56 7.38
C VAL A 32 -3.31 -14.10 7.68
N VAL A 33 -2.99 -13.81 8.95
CA VAL A 33 -1.71 -13.19 9.32
C VAL A 33 -0.53 -14.14 9.15
N LEU A 34 -0.65 -15.40 9.60
CA LEU A 34 0.48 -16.33 9.57
C LEU A 34 0.95 -16.65 8.14
N PRO A 35 0.07 -16.98 7.17
CA PRO A 35 0.51 -17.22 5.80
C PRO A 35 1.07 -15.98 5.10
N GLN A 36 0.64 -14.77 5.48
CA GLN A 36 1.17 -13.53 4.91
C GLN A 36 2.61 -13.28 5.36
N VAL A 37 2.89 -13.46 6.66
CA VAL A 37 4.24 -13.35 7.21
C VAL A 37 5.13 -14.48 6.71
N ALA A 38 4.64 -15.72 6.73
CA ALA A 38 5.39 -16.88 6.26
C ALA A 38 5.68 -16.81 4.76
N GLY A 39 4.70 -16.40 3.95
CA GLY A 39 4.86 -16.23 2.50
C GLY A 39 5.93 -15.19 2.18
N TRP A 40 5.91 -14.04 2.85
CA TRP A 40 6.98 -13.05 2.72
C TRP A 40 8.34 -13.64 3.14
N LEU A 41 8.43 -14.29 4.31
CA LEU A 41 9.68 -14.87 4.80
C LEU A 41 10.26 -15.91 3.83
N VAL A 42 9.42 -16.76 3.24
CA VAL A 42 9.83 -17.76 2.24
C VAL A 42 10.41 -17.08 1.00
N GLU A 43 9.76 -16.04 0.46
CA GLU A 43 10.32 -15.29 -0.68
C GLU A 43 11.68 -14.69 -0.35
N GLN A 44 11.83 -14.14 0.85
CA GLN A 44 13.09 -13.54 1.25
C GLN A 44 14.22 -14.56 1.44
N ILE A 45 13.93 -15.74 2.02
CA ILE A 45 14.92 -16.82 2.17
C ILE A 45 15.37 -17.32 0.80
N VAL A 46 14.42 -17.55 -0.12
CA VAL A 46 14.73 -18.02 -1.47
C VAL A 46 15.55 -16.98 -2.24
N ALA A 47 15.17 -15.70 -2.15
CA ALA A 47 15.90 -14.60 -2.79
C ALA A 47 17.35 -14.49 -2.25
N ASN A 48 17.54 -14.60 -0.94
CA ASN A 48 18.87 -14.54 -0.31
C ASN A 48 19.78 -15.72 -0.70
N GLN A 49 19.21 -16.86 -1.07
CA GLN A 49 19.95 -18.03 -1.56
C GLN A 49 20.26 -17.97 -3.06
N GLY A 50 19.90 -16.87 -3.75
CA GLY A 50 20.03 -16.73 -5.20
C GLY A 50 18.99 -17.53 -5.99
N GLY A 51 17.94 -18.02 -5.33
CA GLY A 51 16.83 -18.74 -5.96
C GLY A 51 15.88 -17.79 -6.70
N GLY A 52 15.24 -18.30 -7.75
CA GLY A 52 14.19 -17.57 -8.46
C GLY A 52 12.93 -17.40 -7.60
N ARG A 53 12.14 -16.34 -7.88
CA ARG A 53 10.92 -16.05 -7.12
C ARG A 53 9.87 -17.17 -7.29
N PRO A 54 9.32 -17.73 -6.21
CA PRO A 54 8.33 -18.81 -6.29
C PRO A 54 6.95 -18.27 -6.71
N LEU A 55 6.69 -18.23 -8.02
CA LEU A 55 5.45 -17.65 -8.59
C LEU A 55 4.17 -18.32 -8.05
N TRP A 56 4.22 -19.60 -7.69
CA TRP A 56 3.05 -20.33 -7.16
C TRP A 56 2.67 -19.95 -5.72
N LEU A 57 3.58 -19.32 -4.96
CA LEU A 57 3.42 -19.13 -3.51
C LEU A 57 2.20 -18.28 -3.17
N TRP A 58 2.10 -17.07 -3.73
CA TRP A 58 1.00 -16.15 -3.42
C TRP A 58 -0.38 -16.63 -3.91
N PRO A 59 -0.52 -17.24 -5.11
CA PRO A 59 -1.76 -17.91 -5.49
C PRO A 59 -2.19 -19.02 -4.52
N VAL A 60 -1.26 -19.85 -4.06
CA VAL A 60 -1.57 -20.92 -3.10
C VAL A 60 -1.97 -20.34 -1.74
N VAL A 61 -1.22 -19.35 -1.23
CA VAL A 61 -1.58 -18.64 0.01
C VAL A 61 -2.98 -18.03 -0.10
N ALA A 62 -3.26 -17.34 -1.21
CA ALA A 62 -4.57 -16.75 -1.47
C ALA A 62 -5.69 -17.80 -1.51
N LEU A 63 -5.49 -18.91 -2.23
CA LEU A 63 -6.46 -19.98 -2.33
C LEU A 63 -6.74 -20.63 -0.97
N VAL A 64 -5.69 -20.95 -0.22
CA VAL A 64 -5.81 -21.55 1.13
C VAL A 64 -6.55 -20.61 2.06
N THR A 65 -6.22 -19.31 2.07
CA THR A 65 -6.95 -18.32 2.88
C THR A 65 -8.42 -18.22 2.46
N VAL A 66 -8.72 -18.21 1.15
CA VAL A 66 -10.10 -18.19 0.63
C VAL A 66 -10.88 -19.42 1.09
N LEU A 67 -10.29 -20.61 1.06
CA LEU A 67 -10.97 -21.83 1.48
C LEU A 67 -11.20 -21.86 3.00
N LEU A 68 -10.15 -21.60 3.79
CA LEU A 68 -10.18 -21.72 5.25
C LEU A 68 -11.01 -20.63 5.94
N VAL A 69 -11.09 -19.42 5.36
CA VAL A 69 -11.92 -18.32 5.89
C VAL A 69 -13.28 -18.26 5.19
N GLY A 70 -13.33 -18.55 3.90
CA GLY A 70 -14.56 -18.49 3.11
C GLY A 70 -15.60 -19.51 3.55
N LEU A 71 -15.20 -20.73 3.93
CA LEU A 71 -16.13 -21.73 4.42
C LEU A 71 -16.87 -21.29 5.69
N PRO A 72 -16.22 -20.92 6.81
CA PRO A 72 -16.93 -20.44 8.00
C PRO A 72 -17.71 -19.15 7.72
N ALA A 73 -17.19 -18.23 6.90
CA ALA A 73 -17.92 -17.02 6.52
C ALA A 73 -19.22 -17.33 5.73
N LEU A 74 -19.17 -18.29 4.80
CA LEU A 74 -20.32 -18.76 4.04
C LEU A 74 -21.36 -19.43 4.94
N LEU A 75 -20.92 -20.29 5.86
CA LEU A 75 -21.82 -20.92 6.84
C LEU A 75 -22.54 -19.86 7.71
N LEU A 76 -21.81 -18.83 8.16
CA LEU A 76 -22.40 -17.69 8.88
C LEU A 76 -23.34 -16.85 8.02
N ALA A 77 -23.12 -16.77 6.71
CA ALA A 77 -23.97 -16.02 5.79
C ALA A 77 -25.33 -16.73 5.52
N LEU A 78 -25.34 -18.07 5.57
CA LEU A 78 -26.47 -18.90 5.15
C LEU A 78 -27.30 -19.48 6.30
N LEU A 79 -26.67 -20.02 7.34
CA LEU A 79 -27.35 -20.83 8.36
C LEU A 79 -28.05 -20.03 9.48
N PRO A 80 -27.44 -18.96 10.04
CA PRO A 80 -28.01 -18.25 11.19
C PRO A 80 -29.30 -17.51 10.88
N ARG A 81 -30.28 -17.54 11.80
CA ARG A 81 -31.48 -16.69 11.72
C ARG A 81 -31.21 -15.22 12.05
N SER A 82 -30.13 -14.93 12.78
CA SER A 82 -29.77 -13.56 13.18
C SER A 82 -29.28 -12.74 12.00
N VAL A 83 -29.93 -11.58 11.75
CA VAL A 83 -29.56 -10.65 10.67
C VAL A 83 -28.14 -10.12 10.82
N ALA A 84 -27.71 -9.83 12.06
CA ALA A 84 -26.35 -9.37 12.36
C ALA A 84 -25.31 -10.41 11.98
N VAL A 85 -25.51 -11.67 12.36
CA VAL A 85 -24.57 -12.77 12.07
C VAL A 85 -24.51 -13.05 10.57
N ARG A 86 -25.65 -13.03 9.87
CA ARG A 86 -25.66 -13.16 8.40
C ARG A 86 -24.99 -11.98 7.69
N ALA A 87 -25.09 -10.78 8.25
CA ALA A 87 -24.35 -9.62 7.73
C ALA A 87 -22.84 -9.79 7.92
N THR A 88 -22.40 -10.25 9.10
CA THR A 88 -21.00 -10.64 9.38
C THR A 88 -20.49 -11.64 8.33
N GLY A 89 -21.18 -12.77 8.16
CA GLY A 89 -20.76 -13.81 7.22
C GLY A 89 -20.68 -13.32 5.78
N ARG A 90 -21.66 -12.52 5.32
CA ARG A 90 -21.65 -11.96 3.96
C ARG A 90 -20.50 -10.99 3.72
N VAL A 91 -20.19 -10.12 4.70
CA VAL A 91 -19.09 -9.16 4.56
C VAL A 91 -17.74 -9.86 4.60
N TRP A 92 -17.55 -10.83 5.50
CA TRP A 92 -16.30 -11.60 5.55
C TRP A 92 -16.10 -12.46 4.30
N LEU A 93 -17.18 -13.06 3.77
CA LEU A 93 -17.14 -13.79 2.52
C LEU A 93 -16.80 -12.87 1.34
N GLY A 94 -17.43 -11.70 1.26
CA GLY A 94 -17.09 -10.70 0.25
C GLY A 94 -15.63 -10.26 0.34
N ALA A 95 -15.16 -9.95 1.56
CA ALA A 95 -13.81 -9.48 1.81
C ALA A 95 -12.75 -10.54 1.47
N VAL A 96 -12.95 -11.81 1.84
CA VAL A 96 -11.98 -12.88 1.53
C VAL A 96 -11.94 -13.19 0.03
N LEU A 97 -13.08 -13.18 -0.66
CA LEU A 97 -13.09 -13.39 -2.13
C LEU A 97 -12.39 -12.25 -2.85
N THR A 98 -12.62 -11.00 -2.42
CA THR A 98 -11.89 -9.86 -2.98
C THR A 98 -10.41 -9.90 -2.63
N SER A 99 -10.05 -10.33 -1.41
CA SER A 99 -8.66 -10.51 -0.99
C SER A 99 -7.93 -11.49 -1.90
N GLY A 100 -8.54 -12.65 -2.17
CA GLY A 100 -8.00 -13.63 -3.11
C GLY A 100 -7.78 -13.05 -4.51
N ALA A 101 -8.76 -12.30 -5.04
CA ALA A 101 -8.65 -11.67 -6.35
C ALA A 101 -7.53 -10.61 -6.42
N LEU A 102 -7.34 -9.82 -5.37
CA LEU A 102 -6.27 -8.82 -5.29
C LEU A 102 -4.88 -9.48 -5.16
N ALA A 103 -4.79 -10.56 -4.37
CA ALA A 103 -3.55 -11.27 -4.10
C ALA A 103 -2.96 -11.98 -5.33
N VAL A 104 -3.78 -12.35 -6.33
CA VAL A 104 -3.33 -12.93 -7.61
C VAL A 104 -2.27 -12.06 -8.29
N TRP A 105 -2.37 -10.73 -8.18
CA TRP A 105 -1.44 -9.82 -8.84
C TRP A 105 -0.02 -9.84 -8.27
N ARG A 106 0.21 -10.47 -7.11
CA ARG A 106 1.57 -10.71 -6.59
C ARG A 106 2.39 -11.67 -7.46
N LEU A 107 1.77 -12.30 -8.45
CA LEU A 107 2.46 -12.99 -9.56
C LEU A 107 3.34 -12.06 -10.39
N LEU A 108 3.01 -10.77 -10.46
CA LEU A 108 3.80 -9.80 -11.20
C LEU A 108 5.15 -9.58 -10.49
N PRO A 109 6.28 -9.65 -11.23
CA PRO A 109 7.61 -9.33 -10.71
C PRO A 109 7.64 -7.97 -9.99
N LEU A 110 8.48 -7.84 -8.96
CA LEU A 110 8.61 -6.61 -8.17
C LEU A 110 9.04 -5.42 -9.05
N VAL A 111 9.93 -5.68 -10.02
CA VAL A 111 10.36 -4.75 -11.08
C VAL A 111 9.24 -4.21 -11.99
N HIS A 112 8.03 -4.73 -11.86
CA HIS A 112 6.82 -4.28 -12.57
C HIS A 112 5.79 -3.72 -11.57
N HIS A 113 6.26 -2.98 -10.56
CA HIS A 113 5.42 -2.46 -9.49
C HIS A 113 4.27 -1.59 -10.01
N GLU A 114 4.50 -0.78 -11.05
CA GLU A 114 3.43 0.04 -11.64
C GLU A 114 2.33 -0.81 -12.26
N ALA A 115 2.69 -1.92 -12.94
CA ALA A 115 1.71 -2.85 -13.49
C ALA A 115 0.89 -3.51 -12.38
N TYR A 116 1.53 -3.84 -11.25
CA TYR A 116 0.84 -4.34 -10.07
C TYR A 116 -0.16 -3.31 -9.51
N LEU A 117 0.25 -2.06 -9.30
CA LEU A 117 -0.62 -1.02 -8.76
C LEU A 117 -1.81 -0.75 -9.68
N ALA A 118 -1.59 -0.74 -11.00
CA ALA A 118 -2.66 -0.59 -11.99
C ALA A 118 -3.67 -1.76 -11.92
N ALA A 119 -3.18 -3.00 -11.82
CA ALA A 119 -4.02 -4.19 -11.73
C ALA A 119 -4.78 -4.26 -10.40
N LEU A 120 -4.13 -3.88 -9.28
CA LEU A 120 -4.73 -3.72 -7.96
C LEU A 120 -5.86 -2.68 -8.00
N ALA A 121 -5.60 -1.49 -8.57
CA ALA A 121 -6.60 -0.43 -8.71
C ALA A 121 -7.80 -0.89 -9.56
N GLY A 122 -7.54 -1.51 -10.71
CA GLY A 122 -8.59 -2.00 -11.61
C GLY A 122 -9.47 -3.07 -10.96
N THR A 123 -8.88 -4.05 -10.28
CA THR A 123 -9.63 -5.11 -9.61
C THR A 123 -10.39 -4.63 -8.38
N ALA A 124 -9.81 -3.74 -7.57
CA ALA A 124 -10.51 -3.11 -6.44
C ALA A 124 -11.69 -2.25 -6.92
N ALA A 125 -11.51 -1.46 -7.98
CA ALA A 125 -12.57 -0.64 -8.57
C ALA A 125 -13.70 -1.50 -9.15
N LEU A 126 -13.37 -2.59 -9.84
CA LEU A 126 -14.35 -3.55 -10.35
C LEU A 126 -15.13 -4.22 -9.20
N GLY A 127 -14.43 -4.67 -8.15
CA GLY A 127 -15.05 -5.22 -6.94
C GLY A 127 -16.01 -4.23 -6.28
N ALA A 128 -15.57 -2.98 -6.10
CA ALA A 128 -16.40 -1.90 -5.55
C ALA A 128 -17.66 -1.66 -6.40
N LEU A 129 -17.52 -1.64 -7.73
CA LEU A 129 -18.63 -1.47 -8.67
C LEU A 129 -19.63 -2.62 -8.59
N VAL A 130 -19.15 -3.87 -8.62
CA VAL A 130 -19.99 -5.08 -8.54
C VAL A 130 -20.76 -5.11 -7.22
N LEU A 131 -20.08 -4.92 -6.09
CA LEU A 131 -20.71 -4.91 -4.76
C LEU A 131 -21.72 -3.78 -4.63
N THR A 132 -21.39 -2.58 -5.13
CA THR A 132 -22.33 -1.44 -5.13
C THR A 132 -23.57 -1.71 -5.97
N ARG A 133 -23.42 -2.34 -7.16
CA ARG A 133 -24.56 -2.72 -8.00
C ARG A 133 -25.43 -3.78 -7.34
N LEU A 134 -24.82 -4.79 -6.72
CA LEU A 134 -25.52 -5.84 -5.98
C LEU A 134 -26.30 -5.27 -4.78
N ALA A 135 -25.70 -4.31 -4.05
CA ALA A 135 -26.37 -3.63 -2.94
C ALA A 135 -27.58 -2.82 -3.42
N ARG A 136 -27.44 -2.03 -4.49
CA ARG A 136 -28.56 -1.23 -5.05
C ARG A 136 -29.74 -2.07 -5.52
N ARG A 137 -29.50 -3.29 -6.03
CA ARG A 137 -30.57 -4.22 -6.42
C ARG A 137 -31.38 -4.72 -5.21
N ARG A 138 -30.76 -4.84 -4.04
CA ARG A 138 -31.43 -5.33 -2.82
C ARG A 138 -32.25 -4.26 -2.11
N THR A 139 -31.87 -2.99 -2.25
CA THR A 139 -32.57 -1.85 -1.67
C THR A 139 -32.73 -0.71 -2.69
N PRO A 140 -33.70 -0.82 -3.61
CA PRO A 140 -34.07 0.28 -4.48
C PRO A 140 -34.61 1.45 -3.62
N GLY A 141 -34.11 2.67 -3.81
CA GLY A 141 -34.70 3.88 -3.20
C GLY A 141 -33.79 4.71 -2.27
N VAL A 142 -32.56 4.27 -1.97
CA VAL A 142 -31.60 5.16 -1.28
C VAL A 142 -30.90 6.05 -2.30
N ALA A 143 -31.51 7.21 -2.59
CA ALA A 143 -30.84 8.26 -3.34
C ALA A 143 -29.59 8.71 -2.58
N PRO A 144 -28.42 8.89 -3.23
CA PRO A 144 -27.28 9.53 -2.60
C PRO A 144 -27.71 10.93 -2.16
N ALA A 145 -27.39 11.33 -0.92
CA ALA A 145 -27.62 12.69 -0.47
C ALA A 145 -26.85 13.65 -1.40
N GLY A 146 -27.58 14.30 -2.33
CA GLY A 146 -27.06 15.07 -3.45
C GLY A 146 -26.50 16.45 -3.08
N GLY A 147 -25.74 16.55 -1.99
CA GLY A 147 -25.04 17.76 -1.63
C GLY A 147 -23.75 17.90 -2.44
N ARG A 148 -23.59 19.02 -3.17
CA ARG A 148 -22.36 19.34 -3.91
C ARG A 148 -21.16 19.66 -3.00
N ARG A 149 -21.40 19.83 -1.69
CA ARG A 149 -20.38 20.14 -0.67
C ARG A 149 -20.19 18.96 0.29
N PRO A 150 -18.95 18.65 0.71
CA PRO A 150 -18.71 17.62 1.70
C PRO A 150 -19.36 18.00 3.04
N GLY A 151 -20.10 17.05 3.61
CA GLY A 151 -20.72 17.17 4.93
C GLY A 151 -19.68 17.09 6.06
N PRO A 152 -20.05 17.41 7.31
CA PRO A 152 -19.14 17.38 8.46
C PRO A 152 -18.50 16.01 8.67
N VAL A 153 -19.25 14.92 8.49
CA VAL A 153 -18.74 13.55 8.68
C VAL A 153 -17.72 13.18 7.59
N THR A 154 -17.94 13.60 6.34
CA THR A 154 -16.95 13.43 5.26
C THR A 154 -15.65 14.16 5.59
N LEU A 155 -15.73 15.39 6.11
CA LEU A 155 -14.55 16.17 6.50
C LEU A 155 -13.82 15.53 7.69
N LEU A 156 -14.53 14.99 8.68
CA LEU A 156 -13.93 14.22 9.78
C LEU A 156 -13.29 12.92 9.29
N ALA A 157 -13.88 12.27 8.28
CA ALA A 157 -13.30 11.07 7.67
C ALA A 157 -12.01 11.38 6.91
N VAL A 158 -11.97 12.50 6.16
CA VAL A 158 -10.75 13.02 5.52
C VAL A 158 -9.70 13.37 6.57
N ALA A 159 -10.08 14.10 7.62
CA ALA A 159 -9.21 14.43 8.75
C ALA A 159 -8.58 13.17 9.36
N ALA A 160 -9.38 12.17 9.70
CA ALA A 160 -8.88 10.93 10.28
C ALA A 160 -7.96 10.17 9.30
N GLY A 161 -8.28 10.12 8.00
CA GLY A 161 -7.40 9.51 7.01
C GLY A 161 -6.06 10.26 6.84
N LEU A 162 -6.07 11.60 6.86
CA LEU A 162 -4.84 12.40 6.83
C LEU A 162 -3.97 12.13 8.06
N ALA A 163 -4.57 12.02 9.25
CA ALA A 163 -3.85 11.67 10.47
C ALA A 163 -3.22 10.26 10.41
N LEU A 164 -3.85 9.30 9.73
CA LEU A 164 -3.27 7.97 9.47
C LEU A 164 -2.10 7.99 8.48
N LEU A 165 -2.08 8.97 7.59
CA LEU A 165 -1.03 9.16 6.59
C LEU A 165 0.22 9.88 7.16
N LEU A 166 0.07 10.67 8.23
CA LEU A 166 1.17 11.48 8.80
C LEU A 166 2.47 10.69 9.10
N PRO A 167 2.44 9.49 9.70
CA PRO A 167 3.68 8.76 9.96
C PRO A 167 4.44 8.39 8.69
N TRP A 168 3.73 8.15 7.58
CA TRP A 168 4.33 7.79 6.30
C TRP A 168 4.97 8.99 5.62
N LEU A 169 4.34 10.16 5.72
CA LEU A 169 4.89 11.42 5.18
C LEU A 169 6.22 11.81 5.84
N GLY A 170 6.35 11.55 7.15
CA GLY A 170 7.57 11.91 7.88
C GLY A 170 8.68 10.87 7.85
N LEU A 171 8.38 9.62 7.49
CA LEU A 171 9.33 8.50 7.64
C LEU A 171 9.60 7.74 6.33
N GLY A 172 8.75 7.90 5.32
CA GLY A 172 8.93 7.28 4.01
C GLY A 172 9.24 8.32 2.94
N ALA A 173 9.38 7.83 1.71
CA ALA A 173 9.65 8.66 0.55
C ALA A 173 8.82 8.16 -0.65
N LEU A 174 8.31 9.09 -1.45
CA LEU A 174 7.51 8.75 -2.62
C LEU A 174 8.37 8.10 -3.72
N GLY A 175 7.79 7.15 -4.43
CA GLY A 175 8.41 6.57 -5.61
C GLY A 175 8.37 7.50 -6.83
N GLY A 176 8.31 6.92 -8.02
CA GLY A 176 8.16 7.69 -9.27
C GLY A 176 6.81 8.41 -9.38
N LEU A 177 6.68 9.35 -10.32
CA LEU A 177 5.40 10.06 -10.56
C LEU A 177 4.28 9.07 -10.89
N LEU A 178 4.53 8.16 -11.85
CA LEU A 178 3.55 7.18 -12.30
C LEU A 178 3.16 6.23 -11.16
N GLU A 179 4.15 5.75 -10.43
CA GLU A 179 3.96 4.89 -9.27
C GLU A 179 3.10 5.59 -8.20
N THR A 180 3.43 6.84 -7.86
CA THR A 180 2.68 7.64 -6.86
C THR A 180 1.23 7.84 -7.30
N VAL A 181 1.00 8.16 -8.58
CA VAL A 181 -0.37 8.31 -9.12
C VAL A 181 -1.13 6.98 -9.06
N LEU A 182 -0.49 5.87 -9.45
CA LEU A 182 -1.11 4.55 -9.41
C LEU A 182 -1.36 4.06 -7.98
N ALA A 183 -0.46 4.35 -7.04
CA ALA A 183 -0.65 4.09 -5.62
C ALA A 183 -1.84 4.89 -5.07
N GLY A 184 -1.97 6.16 -5.46
CA GLY A 184 -3.14 7.00 -5.18
C GLY A 184 -4.45 6.41 -5.72
N LEU A 185 -4.45 5.98 -6.98
CA LEU A 185 -5.62 5.35 -7.62
C LEU A 185 -5.97 4.01 -6.96
N ALA A 186 -4.97 3.18 -6.64
CA ALA A 186 -5.15 1.91 -5.95
C ALA A 186 -5.72 2.12 -4.55
N ALA A 187 -5.16 3.04 -3.78
CA ALA A 187 -5.64 3.41 -2.45
C ALA A 187 -7.09 3.92 -2.47
N ALA A 188 -7.43 4.80 -3.43
CA ALA A 188 -8.80 5.27 -3.62
C ALA A 188 -9.76 4.13 -3.99
N ALA A 189 -9.34 3.21 -4.87
CA ALA A 189 -10.12 2.06 -5.28
C ALA A 189 -10.34 1.06 -4.12
N VAL A 190 -9.31 0.80 -3.31
CA VAL A 190 -9.39 -0.05 -2.11
C VAL A 190 -10.29 0.60 -1.05
N GLY A 191 -10.20 1.92 -0.85
CA GLY A 191 -11.14 2.67 0.00
C GLY A 191 -12.59 2.56 -0.50
N ALA A 192 -12.82 2.66 -1.81
CA ALA A 192 -14.14 2.46 -2.41
C ALA A 192 -14.64 1.02 -2.26
N LEU A 193 -13.77 0.03 -2.39
CA LEU A 193 -14.07 -1.39 -2.15
C LEU A 193 -14.49 -1.63 -0.70
N ALA A 194 -13.73 -1.10 0.27
CA ALA A 194 -14.06 -1.18 1.68
C ALA A 194 -15.42 -0.52 1.98
N ALA A 195 -15.70 0.65 1.39
CA ALA A 195 -16.98 1.33 1.52
C ALA A 195 -18.15 0.57 0.85
N ALA A 196 -17.89 -0.23 -0.18
CA ALA A 196 -18.88 -1.10 -0.81
C ALA A 196 -19.14 -2.38 -0.02
N LEU A 197 -18.13 -2.92 0.68
CA LEU A 197 -18.26 -4.05 1.60
C LEU A 197 -19.01 -3.63 2.88
N LEU A 198 -18.64 -2.50 3.48
CA LEU A 198 -19.22 -1.95 4.71
C LEU A 198 -20.34 -0.95 4.40
N ASP A 199 -21.31 -1.40 3.61
CA ASP A 199 -22.41 -0.58 3.12
C ASP A 199 -23.48 -0.26 4.20
N ALA A 200 -24.49 0.51 3.83
CA ALA A 200 -25.58 0.86 4.73
C ALA A 200 -26.33 -0.37 5.28
N GLY A 201 -26.43 -1.45 4.50
CA GLY A 201 -27.08 -2.70 4.90
C GLY A 201 -26.29 -3.45 5.97
N PHE A 202 -24.96 -3.47 5.86
CA PHE A 202 -24.08 -3.98 6.90
C PHE A 202 -24.30 -3.25 8.22
N TRP A 203 -24.18 -1.92 8.23
CA TRP A 203 -24.32 -1.14 9.46
C TRP A 203 -25.74 -1.19 10.05
N ALA A 204 -26.78 -1.30 9.20
CA ALA A 204 -28.16 -1.50 9.64
C ALA A 204 -28.34 -2.76 10.50
N ALA A 205 -27.60 -3.83 10.20
CA ALA A 205 -27.70 -5.09 10.93
C ALA A 205 -27.22 -4.99 12.39
N PHE A 206 -26.37 -4.00 12.72
CA PHE A 206 -25.82 -3.79 14.06
C PHE A 206 -26.52 -2.69 14.86
N THR A 207 -27.47 -1.99 14.24
CA THR A 207 -28.29 -0.97 14.91
C THR A 207 -29.62 -1.54 15.37
N VAL A 208 -29.54 -2.49 16.31
CA VAL A 208 -30.70 -3.19 16.88
C VAL A 208 -31.20 -2.46 18.13
N GLY A 209 -32.52 -2.29 18.22
CA GLY A 209 -33.24 -1.66 19.33
C GLY A 209 -33.52 -0.17 19.10
N GLU A 210 -34.68 0.31 19.54
CA GLU A 210 -35.03 1.73 19.57
C GLU A 210 -34.92 2.29 21.00
N PRO A 211 -34.10 3.33 21.25
CA PRO A 211 -33.07 3.89 20.37
C PRO A 211 -31.82 2.98 20.29
N PRO A 212 -31.11 2.95 19.14
CA PRO A 212 -29.93 2.11 18.95
C PRO A 212 -28.82 2.51 19.92
N ARG A 213 -28.08 1.53 20.45
CA ARG A 213 -26.95 1.77 21.37
C ARG A 213 -25.67 2.06 20.58
N PRO A 214 -25.22 3.34 20.47
CA PRO A 214 -24.08 3.71 19.63
C PRO A 214 -22.77 3.01 20.05
N ALA A 215 -22.51 2.87 21.35
CA ALA A 215 -21.31 2.16 21.83
C ALA A 215 -21.25 0.70 21.36
N ARG A 216 -22.40 0.01 21.33
CA ARG A 216 -22.47 -1.39 20.85
C ARG A 216 -22.17 -1.49 19.37
N LEU A 217 -22.65 -0.53 18.56
CA LEU A 217 -22.33 -0.45 17.14
C LEU A 217 -20.82 -0.27 16.92
N VAL A 218 -20.20 0.65 17.68
CA VAL A 218 -18.75 0.89 17.57
C VAL A 218 -17.95 -0.33 17.98
N LEU A 219 -18.27 -0.96 19.11
CA LEU A 219 -17.52 -2.13 19.59
C LEU A 219 -17.72 -3.37 18.72
N ILE A 220 -18.97 -3.78 18.48
CA ILE A 220 -19.26 -5.04 17.77
C ILE A 220 -19.16 -4.83 16.25
N GLY A 221 -19.81 -3.79 15.73
CA GLY A 221 -19.75 -3.47 14.30
C GLY A 221 -18.34 -3.09 13.87
N GLY A 222 -17.61 -2.34 14.70
CA GLY A 222 -16.21 -2.01 14.47
C GLY A 222 -15.28 -3.22 14.48
N LEU A 223 -15.49 -4.18 15.39
CA LEU A 223 -14.73 -5.44 15.42
C LEU A 223 -14.97 -6.27 14.15
N VAL A 224 -16.23 -6.45 13.75
CA VAL A 224 -16.58 -7.19 12.53
C VAL A 224 -16.02 -6.51 11.29
N ALA A 225 -16.11 -5.17 11.23
CA ALA A 225 -15.52 -4.36 10.16
C ALA A 225 -14.00 -4.49 10.17
N GLY A 226 -13.35 -4.51 11.33
CA GLY A 226 -11.90 -4.68 11.45
C GLY A 226 -11.42 -6.03 10.87
N VAL A 227 -12.14 -7.13 11.12
CA VAL A 227 -11.83 -8.43 10.50
C VAL A 227 -12.01 -8.39 8.98
N ALA A 228 -13.06 -7.72 8.48
CA ALA A 228 -13.25 -7.54 7.04
C ALA A 228 -12.12 -6.71 6.41
N LEU A 229 -11.69 -5.65 7.10
CA LEU A 229 -10.60 -4.78 6.69
C LEU A 229 -9.23 -5.48 6.75
N LEU A 230 -9.01 -6.38 7.71
CA LEU A 230 -7.84 -7.26 7.74
C LEU A 230 -7.76 -8.13 6.49
N LEU A 231 -8.89 -8.71 6.05
CA LEU A 231 -8.95 -9.49 4.82
C LEU A 231 -8.63 -8.65 3.58
N VAL A 232 -9.19 -7.44 3.48
CA VAL A 232 -8.87 -6.51 2.38
C VAL A 232 -7.40 -6.13 2.40
N ALA A 233 -6.84 -5.80 3.57
CA ALA A 233 -5.42 -5.46 3.73
C ALA A 233 -4.51 -6.62 3.33
N ALA A 234 -4.87 -7.86 3.65
CA ALA A 234 -4.10 -9.04 3.29
C ALA A 234 -3.94 -9.24 1.78
N GLY A 235 -4.91 -8.79 0.98
CA GLY A 235 -4.84 -8.82 -0.48
C GLY A 235 -4.21 -7.58 -1.10
N THR A 236 -3.93 -6.54 -0.32
CA THR A 236 -3.50 -5.22 -0.80
C THR A 236 -2.00 -5.02 -0.57
N GLY A 237 -1.27 -4.60 -1.60
CA GLY A 237 0.18 -4.44 -1.57
C GLY A 237 0.95 -5.65 -2.11
N GLN A 238 2.07 -5.38 -2.78
CA GLN A 238 3.08 -6.38 -3.12
C GLN A 238 3.68 -6.97 -1.86
N SER A 239 4.40 -8.08 -2.01
CA SER A 239 5.10 -8.74 -0.90
C SER A 239 5.97 -7.77 -0.10
N GLY A 240 5.87 -7.83 1.24
CA GLY A 240 6.47 -6.87 2.17
C GLY A 240 5.51 -5.73 2.51
N VAL A 241 5.03 -5.01 1.50
CA VAL A 241 4.17 -3.81 1.66
C VAL A 241 2.79 -4.13 2.24
N GLN A 242 2.30 -5.35 2.09
CA GLN A 242 1.03 -5.74 2.71
C GLN A 242 1.11 -5.83 4.24
N LEU A 243 2.29 -6.09 4.81
CA LEU A 243 2.45 -6.34 6.24
C LEU A 243 2.11 -5.11 7.10
N PRO A 244 2.57 -3.89 6.76
CA PRO A 244 2.07 -2.66 7.38
C PRO A 244 0.56 -2.52 7.37
N ALA A 245 -0.08 -2.79 6.23
CA ALA A 245 -1.52 -2.64 6.06
C ALA A 245 -2.31 -3.62 6.95
N LEU A 246 -1.79 -4.83 7.20
CA LEU A 246 -2.38 -5.80 8.13
C LEU A 246 -2.50 -5.26 9.56
N LEU A 247 -1.65 -4.30 9.95
CA LEU A 247 -1.65 -3.70 11.28
C LEU A 247 -2.45 -2.40 11.31
N THR A 248 -2.27 -1.52 10.33
CA THR A 248 -2.82 -0.16 10.36
C THR A 248 -4.28 -0.06 9.90
N VAL A 249 -4.72 -0.94 9.00
CA VAL A 249 -6.06 -0.86 8.38
C VAL A 249 -7.18 -1.44 9.25
N PRO A 250 -7.03 -2.58 9.98
CA PRO A 250 -8.11 -3.14 10.79
C PRO A 250 -8.71 -2.20 11.85
N PRO A 251 -7.90 -1.41 12.61
CA PRO A 251 -8.46 -0.46 13.58
C PRO A 251 -9.37 0.60 12.97
N ALA A 252 -9.24 0.89 11.66
CA ALA A 252 -10.12 1.82 10.95
C ALA A 252 -11.59 1.34 10.92
N GLY A 253 -11.86 0.05 11.20
CA GLY A 253 -13.22 -0.46 11.36
C GLY A 253 -13.99 0.20 12.51
N PHE A 254 -13.33 0.46 13.64
CA PHE A 254 -13.90 1.17 14.79
C PHE A 254 -14.14 2.65 14.48
N LEU A 255 -13.19 3.28 13.77
CA LEU A 255 -13.31 4.64 13.29
C LEU A 255 -14.51 4.80 12.33
N ALA A 256 -14.62 3.89 11.36
CA ALA A 256 -15.74 3.84 10.42
C ALA A 256 -17.08 3.67 11.16
N ALA A 257 -17.13 2.82 12.18
CA ALA A 257 -18.33 2.64 13.00
C ALA A 257 -18.72 3.92 13.76
N ALA A 258 -17.75 4.61 14.36
CA ALA A 258 -17.97 5.88 15.06
C ALA A 258 -18.46 7.00 14.11
N LEU A 259 -17.87 7.07 12.92
CA LEU A 259 -18.30 8.01 11.88
C LEU A 259 -19.69 7.66 11.32
N HIS A 260 -20.05 6.37 11.23
CA HIS A 260 -21.39 5.93 10.85
C HIS A 260 -22.45 6.35 11.88
N VAL A 261 -22.13 6.29 13.18
CA VAL A 261 -23.00 6.84 14.23
C VAL A 261 -23.29 8.32 13.97
N ALA A 262 -22.24 9.10 13.66
CA ALA A 262 -22.38 10.52 13.36
C ALA A 262 -23.15 10.78 12.05
N SER A 263 -22.93 9.96 11.00
CA SER A 263 -23.62 10.12 9.70
C SER A 263 -25.12 9.94 9.86
N ARG A 264 -25.54 8.94 10.65
CA ARG A 264 -26.97 8.71 10.94
C ARG A 264 -27.64 9.88 11.63
N ARG A 265 -26.97 10.49 12.62
CA ARG A 265 -27.49 11.68 13.29
C ARG A 265 -27.57 12.89 12.36
N ALA A 266 -26.66 12.98 11.39
CA ALA A 266 -26.67 14.01 10.36
C ALA A 266 -27.72 13.76 9.25
N GLY A 267 -28.48 12.66 9.31
CA GLY A 267 -29.44 12.27 8.27
C GLY A 267 -28.81 11.58 7.04
N ASP A 268 -27.49 11.35 7.04
CA ASP A 268 -26.80 10.62 5.97
C ASP A 268 -26.80 9.11 6.25
N ARG A 269 -27.62 8.40 5.48
CA ARG A 269 -27.74 6.93 5.53
C ARG A 269 -26.69 6.22 4.65
N GLY A 270 -25.96 6.96 3.82
CA GLY A 270 -25.08 6.42 2.79
C GLY A 270 -23.68 6.06 3.28
N GLY A 271 -23.10 6.81 4.22
CA GLY A 271 -21.90 6.44 5.02
C GLY A 271 -20.61 6.08 4.26
N ARG A 272 -20.60 6.01 2.92
CA ARG A 272 -19.46 5.51 2.13
C ARG A 272 -18.18 6.30 2.38
N ALA A 273 -18.31 7.62 2.47
CA ALA A 273 -17.17 8.50 2.75
C ALA A 273 -16.56 8.26 4.14
N ALA A 274 -17.36 7.82 5.12
CA ALA A 274 -16.89 7.50 6.47
C ALA A 274 -15.97 6.27 6.51
N VAL A 275 -16.10 5.37 5.53
CA VAL A 275 -15.25 4.18 5.39
C VAL A 275 -14.12 4.45 4.39
N GLY A 276 -14.45 5.01 3.22
CA GLY A 276 -13.54 5.08 2.09
C GLY A 276 -12.33 6.00 2.32
N TRP A 277 -12.53 7.17 2.93
CA TRP A 277 -11.43 8.11 3.17
C TRP A 277 -10.40 7.59 4.18
N PRO A 278 -10.79 7.12 5.39
CA PRO A 278 -9.82 6.60 6.34
C PRO A 278 -9.09 5.36 5.83
N VAL A 279 -9.81 4.42 5.20
CA VAL A 279 -9.21 3.18 4.68
C VAL A 279 -8.30 3.48 3.49
N GLY A 280 -8.74 4.30 2.54
CA GLY A 280 -7.93 4.66 1.38
C GLY A 280 -6.63 5.37 1.78
N LEU A 281 -6.71 6.37 2.66
CA LEU A 281 -5.51 7.09 3.11
C LEU A 281 -4.60 6.24 4.02
N ALA A 282 -5.15 5.31 4.81
CA ALA A 282 -4.35 4.34 5.57
C ALA A 282 -3.58 3.37 4.66
N VAL A 283 -4.18 2.96 3.54
CA VAL A 283 -3.55 2.10 2.52
C VAL A 283 -2.56 2.87 1.66
N LEU A 284 -2.82 4.16 1.41
CA LEU A 284 -1.93 5.02 0.61
C LEU A 284 -0.52 5.09 1.20
N GLY A 285 -0.40 5.16 2.53
CA GLY A 285 0.88 5.22 3.23
C GLY A 285 1.85 4.12 2.79
N PRO A 286 1.56 2.85 3.10
CA PRO A 286 2.40 1.73 2.65
C PRO A 286 2.57 1.69 1.12
N LEU A 287 1.50 1.90 0.34
CA LEU A 287 1.58 1.74 -1.12
C LEU A 287 2.44 2.80 -1.82
N ALA A 288 2.46 4.04 -1.34
CA ALA A 288 3.18 5.12 -2.01
C ALA A 288 4.56 5.40 -1.41
N PHE A 289 4.73 5.16 -0.11
CA PHE A 289 5.92 5.58 0.64
C PHE A 289 6.91 4.45 0.94
N THR A 290 6.59 3.20 0.56
CA THR A 290 7.51 2.07 0.70
C THR A 290 7.72 1.35 -0.60
N ASP A 291 8.97 1.02 -0.87
CA ASP A 291 9.33 0.17 -2.00
C ASP A 291 9.29 -1.31 -1.58
N PRO A 292 8.52 -2.17 -2.28
CA PRO A 292 8.54 -3.60 -2.04
C PRO A 292 9.94 -4.24 -2.16
N GLU A 293 10.81 -3.73 -3.03
CA GLU A 293 12.16 -4.28 -3.22
C GLU A 293 13.09 -3.98 -2.03
N GLU A 294 12.81 -2.91 -1.29
CA GLU A 294 13.60 -2.47 -0.15
C GLU A 294 13.17 -3.12 1.19
N ILE A 295 12.01 -3.79 1.23
CA ILE A 295 11.57 -4.57 2.41
C ILE A 295 12.16 -5.99 2.32
N SER A 296 13.48 -6.10 2.49
CA SER A 296 14.22 -7.35 2.33
C SER A 296 14.99 -7.79 3.58
N LEU A 297 15.19 -9.11 3.73
CA LEU A 297 15.92 -9.69 4.87
C LEU A 297 17.34 -9.11 5.06
N PRO A 298 18.16 -8.88 4.01
CA PRO A 298 19.50 -8.31 4.17
C PRO A 298 19.49 -6.91 4.77
N LEU A 299 18.43 -6.14 4.53
CA LEU A 299 18.26 -4.78 5.05
C LEU A 299 17.62 -4.76 6.46
N LEU A 300 17.35 -5.91 7.08
CA LEU A 300 16.88 -5.95 8.47
C LEU A 300 17.98 -5.63 9.48
N THR A 301 19.25 -5.84 9.12
CA THR A 301 20.39 -5.61 10.02
C THR A 301 20.80 -4.14 9.98
N GLY A 302 20.02 -3.25 10.61
CA GLY A 302 20.35 -1.83 10.66
C GLY A 302 19.15 -0.91 10.84
N ARG A 303 19.39 0.40 10.66
CA ARG A 303 18.34 1.43 10.56
C ARG A 303 18.00 1.72 9.10
N ASP A 304 17.79 0.67 8.32
CA ASP A 304 17.46 0.71 6.90
C ASP A 304 15.94 0.74 6.66
N VAL A 305 15.52 0.59 5.40
CA VAL A 305 14.12 0.69 4.96
C VAL A 305 13.16 -0.20 5.76
N PRO A 306 13.46 -1.49 6.07
CA PRO A 306 12.57 -2.31 6.89
C PRO A 306 12.36 -1.74 8.30
N TRP A 307 13.39 -1.15 8.90
CA TRP A 307 13.30 -0.53 10.23
C TRP A 307 12.38 0.69 10.22
N TRP A 308 12.59 1.63 9.29
CA TRP A 308 11.75 2.83 9.19
C TRP A 308 10.31 2.51 8.79
N THR A 309 10.12 1.50 7.94
CA THR A 309 8.79 0.96 7.63
C THR A 309 8.10 0.39 8.87
N ALA A 310 8.82 -0.33 9.73
CA ALA A 310 8.29 -0.84 10.99
C ALA A 310 7.93 0.30 11.97
N VAL A 311 8.77 1.34 12.07
CA VAL A 311 8.49 2.53 12.90
C VAL A 311 7.25 3.28 12.39
N ALA A 312 7.15 3.52 11.07
CA ALA A 312 5.98 4.16 10.45
C ALA A 312 4.71 3.33 10.66
N THR A 313 4.82 2.00 10.58
CA THR A 313 3.72 1.07 10.86
C THR A 313 3.29 1.14 12.32
N ALA A 314 4.23 1.13 13.27
CA ALA A 314 3.93 1.22 14.70
C ALA A 314 3.28 2.56 15.06
N ALA A 315 3.81 3.67 14.53
CA ALA A 315 3.23 5.01 14.70
C ALA A 315 1.84 5.10 14.04
N GLY A 316 1.66 4.53 12.85
CA GLY A 316 0.38 4.45 12.15
C GLY A 316 -0.66 3.63 12.90
N LEU A 317 -0.27 2.49 13.49
CA LEU A 317 -1.13 1.69 14.37
C LEU A 317 -1.52 2.49 15.61
N GLY A 318 -0.57 3.16 16.25
CA GLY A 318 -0.84 4.05 17.38
C GLY A 318 -1.85 5.14 17.03
N ALA A 319 -1.66 5.83 15.91
CA ALA A 319 -2.60 6.83 15.40
C ALA A 319 -3.99 6.23 15.13
N ALA A 320 -4.07 5.04 14.53
CA ALA A 320 -5.33 4.37 14.24
C ALA A 320 -6.10 3.98 15.51
N LEU A 321 -5.40 3.47 16.53
CA LEU A 321 -5.99 3.15 17.83
C LEU A 321 -6.46 4.42 18.56
N LEU A 322 -5.65 5.48 18.58
CA LEU A 322 -6.01 6.76 19.20
C LEU A 322 -7.22 7.39 18.52
N LEU A 323 -7.30 7.37 17.19
CA LEU A 323 -8.45 7.87 16.43
C LEU A 323 -9.69 7.01 16.68
N ALA A 324 -9.55 5.67 16.70
CA ALA A 324 -10.64 4.76 17.01
C ALA A 324 -11.24 5.02 18.40
N VAL A 325 -10.40 5.17 19.42
CA VAL A 325 -10.81 5.49 20.79
C VAL A 325 -11.38 6.91 20.86
N GLY A 326 -10.69 7.91 20.30
CA GLY A 326 -11.10 9.31 20.34
C GLY A 326 -12.46 9.53 19.66
N TYR A 327 -12.62 9.06 18.42
CA TYR A 327 -13.89 9.20 17.69
C TYR A 327 -14.97 8.31 18.31
N GLY A 328 -14.63 7.13 18.80
CA GLY A 328 -15.54 6.27 19.57
C GLY A 328 -16.09 6.98 20.81
N VAL A 329 -15.23 7.57 21.63
CA VAL A 329 -15.62 8.27 22.87
C VAL A 329 -16.37 9.58 22.57
N LEU A 330 -16.00 10.32 21.53
CA LEU A 330 -16.63 11.60 21.18
C LEU A 330 -17.97 11.41 20.48
N LEU A 331 -18.05 10.50 19.51
CA LEU A 331 -19.22 10.33 18.64
C LEU A 331 -20.17 9.24 19.14
N ALA A 332 -19.70 8.23 19.87
CA ALA A 332 -20.56 7.13 20.32
C ALA A 332 -21.31 7.41 21.64
N ARG A 333 -21.28 8.63 22.19
CA ARG A 333 -22.12 9.02 23.34
C ARG A 333 -23.57 9.16 22.90
N ARG A 334 -24.53 8.72 23.73
CA ARG A 334 -25.97 8.81 23.40
C ARG A 334 -26.45 10.24 23.12
N ARG A 335 -25.93 11.22 23.87
CA ARG A 335 -26.30 12.65 23.77
C ARG A 335 -25.36 13.46 22.86
N ALA A 336 -24.37 12.85 22.22
CA ALA A 336 -23.46 13.59 21.35
C ALA A 336 -24.18 14.08 20.09
N GLY A 337 -24.12 15.39 19.86
CA GLY A 337 -24.49 16.00 18.58
C GLY A 337 -23.46 15.69 17.49
N VAL A 338 -23.80 16.03 16.24
CA VAL A 338 -22.83 15.99 15.14
C VAL A 338 -21.98 17.25 15.22
N PRO A 339 -20.64 17.16 15.16
CA PRO A 339 -19.78 18.34 15.10
C PRO A 339 -20.19 19.26 13.95
N SER A 340 -20.11 20.57 14.18
CA SER A 340 -20.45 21.55 13.15
C SER A 340 -19.50 21.40 11.95
N ARG A 341 -19.97 21.74 10.75
CA ARG A 341 -19.14 21.71 9.54
C ARG A 341 -17.88 22.55 9.67
N ARG A 342 -17.94 23.68 10.40
CA ARG A 342 -16.78 24.54 10.63
C ARG A 342 -15.70 23.80 11.42
N VAL A 343 -16.04 23.16 12.53
CA VAL A 343 -15.10 22.37 13.34
C VAL A 343 -14.47 21.24 12.51
N ALA A 344 -15.30 20.50 11.75
CA ALA A 344 -14.81 19.42 10.90
C ALA A 344 -13.90 19.94 9.76
N ALA A 345 -14.24 21.08 9.15
CA ALA A 345 -13.41 21.71 8.12
C ALA A 345 -12.08 22.23 8.69
N THR A 346 -12.10 22.84 9.88
CA THR A 346 -10.89 23.27 10.57
C THR A 346 -9.99 22.08 10.90
N ALA A 347 -10.55 20.98 11.42
CA ALA A 347 -9.78 19.77 11.70
C ALA A 347 -9.13 19.19 10.42
N ALA A 348 -9.88 19.10 9.33
CA ALA A 348 -9.36 18.63 8.05
C ALA A 348 -8.26 19.57 7.49
N LEU A 349 -8.46 20.89 7.57
CA LEU A 349 -7.48 21.88 7.12
C LEU A 349 -6.20 21.86 7.96
N VAL A 350 -6.32 21.76 9.28
CA VAL A 350 -5.19 21.65 10.19
C VAL A 350 -4.38 20.39 9.90
N LEU A 351 -5.05 19.25 9.70
CA LEU A 351 -4.35 18.00 9.37
C LEU A 351 -3.77 17.99 7.97
N LEU A 352 -4.38 18.70 7.01
CA LEU A 352 -3.79 18.92 5.69
C LEU A 352 -2.53 19.79 5.79
N ALA A 353 -2.58 20.88 6.54
CA ALA A 353 -1.42 21.73 6.78
C ALA A 353 -0.31 20.97 7.53
N ALA A 354 -0.67 20.15 8.53
CA ALA A 354 0.26 19.28 9.22
C ALA A 354 0.88 18.23 8.27
N ALA A 355 0.10 17.64 7.35
CA ALA A 355 0.61 16.71 6.35
C ALA A 355 1.66 17.37 5.44
N VAL A 356 1.38 18.58 4.94
CA VAL A 356 2.35 19.34 4.14
C VAL A 356 3.59 19.70 4.97
N LEU A 357 3.42 20.14 6.21
CA LEU A 357 4.54 20.49 7.09
C LEU A 357 5.42 19.27 7.42
N VAL A 358 4.81 18.12 7.68
CA VAL A 358 5.52 16.86 7.97
C VAL A 358 6.25 16.32 6.74
N ASP A 359 5.67 16.44 5.55
CA ASP A 359 6.35 16.05 4.31
C ASP A 359 7.58 16.93 4.01
N VAL A 360 7.49 18.23 4.31
CA VAL A 360 8.56 19.21 4.01
C VAL A 360 9.66 19.27 5.07
N VAL A 361 9.34 19.09 6.36
CA VAL A 361 10.30 19.31 7.46
C VAL A 361 11.07 18.04 7.85
N PRO A 362 10.43 16.99 8.41
CA PRO A 362 11.11 15.72 8.67
C PRO A 362 11.08 14.75 7.48
N GLY A 363 10.15 14.93 6.54
CA GLY A 363 9.98 14.05 5.38
C GLY A 363 11.05 14.24 4.30
N HIS A 364 10.88 13.49 3.21
CA HIS A 364 11.77 13.53 2.05
C HIS A 364 10.98 14.03 0.82
N PRO A 365 10.83 15.36 0.64
CA PRO A 365 10.03 15.89 -0.44
C PRO A 365 10.71 15.60 -1.77
N GLY A 366 9.97 14.98 -2.70
CA GLY A 366 10.48 14.63 -4.02
C GLY A 366 9.84 13.39 -4.60
N LEU A 367 10.25 13.02 -5.81
CA LEU A 367 9.86 11.77 -6.45
C LEU A 367 11.14 10.95 -6.67
N TYR A 368 11.17 9.75 -6.11
CA TYR A 368 12.32 8.86 -6.16
C TYR A 368 11.97 7.65 -7.03
N GLY A 369 11.71 7.93 -8.31
CA GLY A 369 11.41 6.91 -9.30
C GLY A 369 12.64 6.17 -9.81
N GLU A 370 12.36 5.07 -10.50
CA GLU A 370 13.37 4.23 -11.13
C GLU A 370 14.25 5.00 -12.11
N ARG A 371 15.53 4.64 -12.11
CA ARG A 371 16.51 5.09 -13.10
C ARG A 371 16.84 3.97 -14.06
N LEU A 372 17.19 4.35 -15.28
CA LEU A 372 17.53 3.43 -16.35
C LEU A 372 18.97 3.65 -16.76
N LEU A 373 19.76 2.58 -16.77
CA LEU A 373 21.09 2.58 -17.36
C LEU A 373 20.99 2.06 -18.80
N VAL A 374 21.09 2.98 -19.75
CA VAL A 374 20.99 2.72 -21.18
C VAL A 374 22.37 2.42 -21.73
N VAL A 375 22.65 1.17 -22.08
CA VAL A 375 23.94 0.77 -22.68
C VAL A 375 23.84 0.89 -24.20
N LEU A 376 24.74 1.66 -24.81
CA LEU A 376 24.76 1.86 -26.26
C LEU A 376 25.43 0.69 -26.98
N ARG A 377 25.04 0.44 -28.24
CA ARG A 377 25.64 -0.60 -29.10
C ARG A 377 27.07 -0.27 -29.49
N ALA A 378 27.36 0.98 -29.77
CA ALA A 378 28.72 1.43 -30.03
C ALA A 378 29.57 1.20 -28.78
N GLN A 379 30.74 0.60 -28.92
CA GLN A 379 31.70 0.39 -27.83
C GLN A 379 33.08 0.84 -28.32
N ALA A 380 33.92 1.34 -27.41
CA ALA A 380 35.23 1.82 -27.80
C ALA A 380 36.12 0.65 -28.24
N ASP A 381 36.80 0.81 -29.37
CA ASP A 381 37.77 -0.16 -29.83
C ASP A 381 39.12 0.05 -29.11
N LEU A 382 39.40 -0.86 -28.19
CA LEU A 382 40.65 -0.89 -27.44
C LEU A 382 41.71 -1.82 -28.06
N SER A 383 41.42 -2.39 -29.23
CA SER A 383 42.41 -3.14 -29.99
C SER A 383 43.57 -2.22 -30.41
N GLY A 384 44.79 -2.76 -30.36
CA GLY A 384 45.99 -2.00 -30.72
C GLY A 384 46.40 -0.90 -29.74
N VAL A 385 45.88 -0.86 -28.52
CA VAL A 385 46.44 0.01 -27.46
C VAL A 385 47.82 -0.56 -27.04
N PRO A 386 48.93 0.19 -27.22
CA PRO A 386 50.27 -0.32 -26.89
C PRO A 386 50.40 -0.70 -25.41
N ALA A 387 51.16 -1.77 -25.12
CA ALA A 387 51.44 -2.18 -23.75
C ALA A 387 52.26 -1.14 -22.95
N GLY A 388 52.92 -0.20 -23.65
CA GLY A 388 53.78 0.83 -23.08
C GLY A 388 55.17 0.30 -22.69
N ALA A 389 56.10 1.21 -22.39
CA ALA A 389 57.38 0.85 -21.80
C ALA A 389 57.18 0.30 -20.35
N PRO A 390 58.06 -0.60 -19.85
CA PRO A 390 57.99 -1.04 -18.47
C PRO A 390 58.07 0.14 -17.49
N GLY A 391 57.33 0.08 -16.38
CA GLY A 391 57.35 1.11 -15.32
C GLY A 391 56.08 1.96 -15.24
N ARG A 392 56.11 3.00 -14.40
CA ARG A 392 54.95 3.88 -14.15
C ARG A 392 54.52 4.65 -15.40
N ALA A 393 55.48 5.27 -16.09
CA ALA A 393 55.23 6.10 -17.27
C ALA A 393 54.50 5.35 -18.41
N GLY A 394 54.85 4.10 -18.70
CA GLY A 394 54.15 3.31 -19.72
C GLY A 394 52.73 2.90 -19.31
N ARG A 395 52.47 2.65 -18.02
CA ARG A 395 51.11 2.42 -17.51
C ARG A 395 50.25 3.66 -17.61
N ASP A 396 50.80 4.81 -17.25
CA ASP A 396 50.07 6.09 -17.28
C ASP A 396 49.74 6.50 -18.72
N ALA A 397 50.68 6.34 -19.66
CA ALA A 397 50.45 6.59 -21.08
C ALA A 397 49.37 5.67 -21.67
N ARG A 398 49.38 4.38 -21.28
CA ARG A 398 48.35 3.43 -21.68
C ARG A 398 46.98 3.80 -21.11
N ALA A 399 46.92 4.16 -19.83
CA ALA A 399 45.68 4.57 -19.18
C ALA A 399 45.08 5.82 -19.84
N ALA A 400 45.93 6.80 -20.19
CA ALA A 400 45.51 8.01 -20.89
C ALA A 400 44.92 7.69 -22.28
N GLU A 401 45.55 6.78 -23.04
CA GLU A 401 45.05 6.38 -24.36
C GLU A 401 43.71 5.61 -24.28
N VAL A 402 43.58 4.69 -23.32
CA VAL A 402 42.31 3.98 -23.06
C VAL A 402 41.21 4.97 -22.69
N TYR A 403 41.50 5.89 -21.77
CA TYR A 403 40.57 6.93 -21.34
C TYR A 403 40.13 7.79 -22.54
N ARG A 404 41.07 8.27 -23.36
CA ARG A 404 40.80 9.07 -24.54
C ARG A 404 39.84 8.37 -25.51
N ARG A 405 40.11 7.09 -25.85
CA ARG A 405 39.26 6.32 -26.78
C ARG A 405 37.85 6.07 -26.24
N LEU A 406 37.73 5.78 -24.94
CA LEU A 406 36.43 5.59 -24.29
C LEU A 406 35.60 6.87 -24.30
N VAL A 407 36.21 8.00 -23.91
CA VAL A 407 35.54 9.30 -23.87
C VAL A 407 35.13 9.74 -25.26
N GLU A 408 36.03 9.65 -26.25
CA GLU A 408 35.73 10.06 -27.62
C GLU A 408 34.59 9.23 -28.24
N THR A 409 34.56 7.92 -27.97
CA THR A 409 33.48 7.04 -28.41
C THR A 409 32.17 7.40 -27.72
N ALA A 410 32.20 7.65 -26.41
CA ALA A 410 31.02 8.01 -25.64
C ALA A 410 30.45 9.35 -26.11
N ASP A 411 31.26 10.41 -26.21
CA ASP A 411 30.79 11.72 -26.64
C ASP A 411 30.17 11.68 -28.04
N ARG A 412 30.78 10.97 -28.98
CA ARG A 412 30.28 10.86 -30.35
C ARG A 412 28.97 10.07 -30.42
N SER A 413 28.91 8.90 -29.78
CA SER A 413 27.75 8.00 -29.89
C SER A 413 26.57 8.41 -29.00
N GLN A 414 26.82 9.09 -27.88
CA GLN A 414 25.78 9.52 -26.95
C GLN A 414 25.14 10.86 -27.31
N ALA A 415 25.76 11.67 -28.19
CA ALA A 415 25.36 13.05 -28.42
C ALA A 415 23.87 13.22 -28.79
N ASP A 416 23.39 12.46 -29.77
CA ASP A 416 22.02 12.57 -30.28
C ASP A 416 20.98 12.14 -29.25
N LEU A 417 21.29 11.07 -28.52
CA LEU A 417 20.44 10.53 -27.47
C LEU A 417 20.39 11.50 -26.28
N ARG A 418 21.54 12.02 -25.84
CA ARG A 418 21.61 13.06 -24.78
C ARG A 418 20.75 14.27 -25.13
N ARG A 419 20.84 14.80 -26.35
CA ARG A 419 20.01 15.94 -26.79
C ARG A 419 18.51 15.62 -26.76
N GLN A 420 18.11 14.41 -27.13
CA GLN A 420 16.71 13.99 -27.03
C GLN A 420 16.23 13.88 -25.57
N LEU A 421 17.03 13.25 -24.71
CA LEU A 421 16.72 13.08 -23.30
C LEU A 421 16.61 14.42 -22.56
N THR A 422 17.51 15.36 -22.85
CA THR A 422 17.45 16.72 -22.29
C THR A 422 16.19 17.46 -22.74
N ARG A 423 15.77 17.33 -24.02
CA ARG A 423 14.50 17.93 -24.51
C ARG A 423 13.27 17.37 -23.80
N LEU A 424 13.32 16.10 -23.42
CA LEU A 424 12.26 15.42 -22.67
C LEU A 424 12.36 15.65 -21.15
N HIS A 425 13.32 16.44 -20.68
CA HIS A 425 13.55 16.72 -19.25
C HIS A 425 13.85 15.46 -18.41
N LEU A 426 14.59 14.50 -18.99
CA LEU A 426 14.91 13.22 -18.35
C LEU A 426 16.32 13.16 -17.72
N ASN A 427 17.00 14.30 -17.54
CA ASN A 427 18.27 14.47 -16.83
C ASN A 427 19.36 13.40 -17.12
N PRO A 428 19.87 13.31 -18.36
CA PRO A 428 20.83 12.27 -18.74
C PRO A 428 22.20 12.47 -18.05
N THR A 429 22.73 11.39 -17.45
CA THR A 429 24.07 11.32 -16.86
C THR A 429 24.95 10.35 -17.68
N PRO A 430 25.97 10.84 -18.40
CA PRO A 430 26.79 10.03 -19.29
C PRO A 430 27.89 9.25 -18.55
N TYR A 431 28.12 8.00 -18.97
CA TYR A 431 29.18 7.12 -18.49
C TYR A 431 30.00 6.59 -19.67
N TYR A 432 31.31 6.88 -19.68
CA TYR A 432 32.19 6.48 -20.78
C TYR A 432 32.70 5.03 -20.65
N LEU A 433 32.81 4.49 -19.43
CA LEU A 433 33.44 3.19 -19.18
C LEU A 433 32.73 2.02 -19.89
N VAL A 434 31.40 2.04 -19.90
CA VAL A 434 30.57 1.00 -20.55
C VAL A 434 29.74 1.58 -21.71
N ASN A 435 30.10 2.79 -22.14
CA ASN A 435 29.32 3.62 -23.04
C ASN A 435 27.81 3.59 -22.74
N ALA A 436 27.44 4.11 -21.58
CA ALA A 436 26.07 4.12 -21.10
C ALA A 436 25.60 5.53 -20.72
N ILE A 437 24.29 5.73 -20.71
CA ILE A 437 23.64 6.93 -20.18
C ILE A 437 22.66 6.49 -19.10
N GLU A 438 22.82 7.00 -17.89
CA GLU A 438 21.79 6.89 -16.86
C GLU A 438 20.76 8.00 -17.05
N VAL A 439 19.49 7.67 -16.92
CA VAL A 439 18.39 8.59 -17.20
C VAL A 439 17.23 8.31 -16.25
N ASP A 440 16.50 9.35 -15.84
CA ASP A 440 15.27 9.18 -15.08
C ASP A 440 14.20 8.55 -16.00
N GLY A 441 13.54 7.46 -15.58
CA GLY A 441 12.55 6.84 -16.46
C GLY A 441 11.86 5.59 -15.93
N GLY A 442 10.52 5.61 -15.97
CA GLY A 442 9.68 4.45 -15.71
C GLY A 442 9.47 3.54 -16.93
N PRO A 443 8.52 2.58 -16.85
CA PRO A 443 8.28 1.55 -17.86
C PRO A 443 8.08 2.07 -19.29
N GLY A 444 7.39 3.21 -19.44
CA GLY A 444 7.15 3.84 -20.75
C GLY A 444 8.45 4.37 -21.39
N VAL A 445 9.30 5.02 -20.60
CA VAL A 445 10.61 5.51 -21.06
C VAL A 445 11.52 4.33 -21.41
N ARG A 446 11.49 3.26 -20.59
CA ARG A 446 12.22 2.01 -20.86
C ARG A 446 11.80 1.37 -22.18
N ALA A 447 10.49 1.26 -22.45
CA ALA A 447 9.98 0.68 -23.68
C ALA A 447 10.40 1.51 -24.91
N TRP A 448 10.31 2.84 -24.80
CA TRP A 448 10.77 3.75 -25.86
C TRP A 448 12.29 3.66 -26.10
N LEU A 449 13.11 3.64 -25.06
CA LEU A 449 14.56 3.49 -25.19
C LEU A 449 14.97 2.13 -25.75
N SER A 450 14.24 1.07 -25.40
CA SER A 450 14.52 -0.28 -25.88
C SER A 450 14.23 -0.46 -27.37
N SER A 451 13.39 0.40 -27.97
CA SER A 451 13.11 0.37 -29.41
C SER A 451 14.08 1.21 -30.25
N ARG A 452 15.02 1.93 -29.61
CA ARG A 452 16.01 2.76 -30.30
C ARG A 452 17.11 1.89 -30.94
N PRO A 453 17.50 2.16 -32.21
CA PRO A 453 18.50 1.35 -32.90
C PRO A 453 19.90 1.44 -32.27
N GLU A 454 20.27 2.58 -31.70
CA GLU A 454 21.58 2.79 -31.06
C GLU A 454 21.71 2.14 -29.68
N VAL A 455 20.60 1.70 -29.09
CA VAL A 455 20.57 1.09 -27.76
C VAL A 455 20.78 -0.42 -27.88
N SER A 456 21.71 -0.93 -27.06
CA SER A 456 22.00 -2.36 -26.95
C SER A 456 21.06 -3.03 -25.96
N ARG A 457 20.96 -2.45 -24.76
CA ARG A 457 20.09 -2.92 -23.68
C ARG A 457 19.79 -1.78 -22.70
N VAL A 458 18.63 -1.86 -22.05
CA VAL A 458 18.21 -0.94 -20.99
C VAL A 458 18.13 -1.72 -19.69
N LEU A 459 18.99 -1.38 -18.74
CA LEU A 459 19.05 -1.97 -17.41
C LEU A 459 18.35 -1.05 -16.40
N VAL A 460 17.78 -1.64 -15.35
CA VAL A 460 17.28 -0.86 -14.20
C VAL A 460 18.47 -0.49 -13.34
N SER A 461 18.58 0.79 -13.00
CA SER A 461 19.55 1.34 -12.05
C SER A 461 18.79 1.65 -10.77
N GLN A 462 18.82 0.70 -9.84
CA GLN A 462 18.10 0.81 -8.58
C GLN A 462 18.64 1.98 -7.77
N ARG A 463 17.77 2.93 -7.45
CA ARG A 463 18.08 4.06 -6.58
C ARG A 463 17.31 3.90 -5.29
N LEU A 464 18.03 3.61 -4.22
CA LEU A 464 17.44 3.50 -2.89
C LEU A 464 16.75 4.81 -2.51
N ARG A 465 15.54 4.69 -1.96
CA ARG A 465 14.81 5.82 -1.39
C ARG A 465 15.59 6.40 -0.21
N PRO A 466 15.54 7.72 0.00
CA PRO A 466 16.26 8.34 1.09
C PRO A 466 15.72 7.86 2.44
N LEU A 467 16.64 7.65 3.38
CA LEU A 467 16.34 7.23 4.74
C LEU A 467 16.32 8.45 5.68
N PRO A 468 15.45 8.48 6.71
CA PRO A 468 15.48 9.53 7.75
C PRO A 468 16.83 9.63 8.48
N ALA A 469 17.57 8.52 8.58
CA ALA A 469 18.97 8.53 9.02
C ALA A 469 19.77 7.53 8.18
N PRO A 470 21.03 7.85 7.81
CA PRO A 470 21.87 6.96 7.03
C PRO A 470 22.18 5.67 7.79
N ALA A 471 22.26 4.58 7.06
CA ALA A 471 22.69 3.30 7.59
C ALA A 471 24.13 3.39 8.13
N PRO A 472 24.44 2.77 9.29
CA PRO A 472 25.82 2.67 9.76
C PRO A 472 26.68 1.95 8.71
N PRO A 473 27.94 2.37 8.48
CA PRO A 473 28.83 1.66 7.57
C PRO A 473 29.00 0.20 8.01
N ALA A 474 28.81 -0.74 7.10
CA ALA A 474 29.10 -2.14 7.36
C ALA A 474 30.59 -2.32 7.65
N ARG A 475 30.94 -2.89 8.81
CA ARG A 475 32.30 -3.32 9.11
C ARG A 475 32.47 -4.75 8.62
N GLY A 476 33.43 -4.98 7.74
CA GLY A 476 33.80 -6.33 7.36
C GLY A 476 34.57 -7.02 8.48
N ASP A 477 34.43 -8.34 8.57
CA ASP A 477 35.13 -9.16 9.56
C ASP A 477 36.60 -9.44 9.19
N ARG A 478 37.07 -8.86 8.07
CA ARG A 478 38.45 -8.99 7.61
C ARG A 478 39.32 -7.89 8.21
N PRO A 479 40.50 -8.23 8.77
CA PRO A 479 41.45 -7.23 9.22
C PRO A 479 41.88 -6.33 8.05
N ALA A 480 42.18 -5.08 8.36
CA ALA A 480 42.68 -4.12 7.37
C ALA A 480 43.95 -4.67 6.70
N PRO A 481 44.17 -4.39 5.39
CA PRO A 481 45.41 -4.76 4.73
C PRO A 481 46.60 -4.18 5.52
N PRO A 482 47.68 -4.94 5.74
CA PRO A 482 48.85 -4.40 6.40
C PRO A 482 49.37 -3.20 5.63
N ALA A 483 49.61 -2.08 6.34
CA ALA A 483 50.19 -0.90 5.74
C ALA A 483 51.52 -1.29 5.07
N ARG A 484 51.67 -1.02 3.78
CA ARG A 484 52.96 -1.20 3.10
C ARG A 484 53.94 -0.20 3.73
N SER A 485 54.81 -0.69 4.61
CA SER A 485 55.99 0.05 5.03
C SER A 485 56.84 0.29 3.78
N GLY A 486 56.85 1.54 3.33
CA GLY A 486 57.78 1.98 2.30
C GLY A 486 59.18 1.84 2.87
N THR A 487 59.96 0.90 2.35
CA THR A 487 61.42 0.93 2.48
C THR A 487 61.91 2.13 1.69
N SER A 488 62.17 3.24 2.39
CA SER A 488 63.09 4.28 1.93
C SER A 488 64.47 3.64 1.82
N GLY A 489 64.97 3.49 0.59
CA GLY A 489 66.38 3.25 0.34
C GLY A 489 67.22 4.48 0.62
#